data_AF-A0A7J4EJZ6-F1
#
_entry.id   AF-A0A7J4EJZ6-F1
#
_cell.length_a   1.000
_cell.length_b   1.000
_cell.length_c   1.000
_cell.angle_alpha   90.00
_cell.angle_beta   90.00
_cell.angle_gamma   90.00
#
_symmetry.space_group_name_H-M   'P 1'
#
loop_
_entity.id
_entity.type
_entity.pdbx_description
1 polymer ?
#
loop_
_entity_poly.entity_id
_entity_poly.type
_entity_poly.pdbx_seq_one_letter_code
_entity_poly.pdbx_strand_id
1 'polypeptide(L)' 'MFEYSIEKKLKATLKKIYKKTLRYGLKGLRRVHLEKSFVLVFEIDEENMVVRFLDLDHHDKIYRKRF' A
#
# COMPACT_ATOMS: atom_id res chain seq x y z
N MET A 1 14.83 12.11 -9.10
CA MET A 1 14.49 11.03 -10.07
C MET A 1 13.80 9.84 -9.39
N PHE A 2 14.17 9.45 -8.16
CA PHE A 2 13.55 8.35 -7.41
C PHE A 2 12.10 8.61 -6.92
N GLU A 3 11.80 9.83 -6.46
CA GLU A 3 10.46 10.18 -5.94
C GLU A 3 9.34 10.01 -6.98
N TYR A 4 9.63 10.36 -8.24
CA TYR A 4 8.68 10.27 -9.35
C TYR A 4 8.25 8.82 -9.66
N SER A 5 9.14 7.85 -9.48
CA SER A 5 8.83 6.43 -9.72
C SER A 5 7.83 5.88 -8.69
N ILE A 6 8.02 6.26 -7.42
CA ILE A 6 7.20 5.80 -6.30
C ILE A 6 5.78 6.37 -6.43
N GLU A 7 5.65 7.66 -6.66
CA GLU A 7 4.35 8.33 -6.79
C GLU A 7 3.51 7.72 -7.91
N LYS A 8 4.13 7.49 -9.08
CA LYS A 8 3.46 6.89 -10.23
C LYS A 8 2.98 5.47 -9.94
N LYS A 9 3.82 4.66 -9.28
CA LYS A 9 3.48 3.28 -8.91
C LYS A 9 2.38 3.24 -7.84
N LEU A 10 2.41 4.18 -6.90
CA LEU A 10 1.39 4.31 -5.86
C LEU A 10 0.04 4.71 -6.47
N LYS A 11 0.00 5.76 -7.31
CA LYS A 11 -1.21 6.18 -8.02
C LYS A 11 -1.81 5.05 -8.87
N ALA A 12 -0.97 4.31 -9.59
CA ALA A 12 -1.42 3.15 -10.37
C ALA A 12 -2.03 2.05 -9.49
N THR A 13 -1.41 1.78 -8.33
CA THR A 13 -1.87 0.78 -7.37
C THR A 13 -3.20 1.18 -6.74
N LEU A 14 -3.33 2.43 -6.28
CA LEU A 14 -4.57 2.97 -5.73
C LEU A 14 -5.70 2.97 -6.77
N LYS A 15 -5.43 3.36 -8.02
CA LYS A 15 -6.41 3.31 -9.11
C LYS A 15 -6.87 1.88 -9.43
N LYS A 16 -5.97 0.90 -9.37
CA LYS A 16 -6.31 -0.53 -9.56
C LYS A 16 -7.13 -1.07 -8.40
N ILE A 17 -6.80 -0.67 -7.17
CA ILE A 17 -7.56 -1.00 -5.96
C ILE A 17 -8.99 -0.46 -6.07
N TYR A 18 -9.13 0.82 -6.42
CA TYR A 18 -10.43 1.49 -6.54
C TYR A 18 -11.29 0.93 -7.68
N LYS A 19 -10.68 0.55 -8.82
CA LYS A 19 -11.40 -0.06 -9.95
C LYS A 19 -11.89 -1.48 -9.70
N LYS A 20 -11.27 -2.23 -8.79
CA LYS A 20 -11.79 -3.54 -8.39
C LYS A 20 -12.87 -3.28 -7.34
N THR A 21 -14.14 -3.51 -7.70
CA THR A 21 -15.27 -3.41 -6.77
C THR A 21 -14.93 -4.18 -5.50
N LEU A 22 -14.84 -3.45 -4.39
CA LEU A 22 -14.40 -3.96 -3.11
C LEU A 22 -15.52 -4.84 -2.56
N ARG A 23 -15.50 -6.12 -2.93
CA ARG A 23 -16.41 -7.10 -2.35
C ARG A 23 -16.07 -7.22 -0.87
N TYR A 24 -16.94 -6.64 -0.05
CA TYR A 24 -17.19 -6.88 1.38
C TYR A 24 -16.06 -7.61 2.14
N GLY A 25 -15.39 -6.87 3.04
CA GLY A 25 -14.70 -7.47 4.19
C GLY A 25 -13.18 -7.63 4.10
N LEU A 26 -12.50 -7.01 3.14
CA LEU A 26 -11.02 -6.94 3.16
C LEU A 26 -10.58 -5.84 4.14
N LYS A 27 -10.44 -6.24 5.42
CA LYS A 27 -9.96 -5.44 6.57
C LYS A 27 -8.82 -4.49 6.19
N GLY A 28 -9.15 -3.21 5.91
CA GLY A 28 -8.33 -1.98 5.98
C GLY A 28 -6.93 -1.95 5.36
N LEU A 29 -6.08 -2.92 5.71
CA LEU A 29 -4.65 -3.02 5.43
C LEU A 29 -4.35 -3.56 4.03
N ARG A 30 -3.52 -2.82 3.31
CA ARG A 30 -3.00 -3.15 1.97
C ARG A 30 -1.50 -2.97 1.96
N ARG A 31 -0.83 -3.64 1.02
CA ARG A 31 0.61 -3.55 0.83
C ARG A 31 0.99 -3.39 -0.63
N VAL A 32 2.02 -2.62 -0.90
CA VAL A 32 2.62 -2.48 -2.24
C VAL A 32 4.13 -2.66 -2.19
N HIS A 33 4.67 -3.43 -3.14
CA HIS A 33 6.11 -3.57 -3.31
C HIS A 33 6.68 -2.40 -4.11
N LEU A 34 7.54 -1.63 -3.46
CA LEU A 34 8.28 -0.52 -4.04
C LEU A 34 9.69 -0.99 -4.41
N GLU A 35 10.11 -0.65 -5.63
CA GLU A 35 11.50 -0.83 -6.12
C GLU A 35 12.15 -2.19 -5.74
N LYS A 36 11.36 -3.28 -5.83
CA LYS A 36 11.75 -4.69 -5.59
C LYS A 36 12.02 -5.07 -4.12
N SER A 37 12.61 -4.18 -3.35
CA SER A 37 13.13 -4.47 -2.01
C SER A 37 12.29 -3.92 -0.86
N PHE A 38 11.47 -2.90 -1.09
CA PHE A 38 10.70 -2.24 -0.04
C PHE A 38 9.22 -2.62 -0.12
N VAL A 39 8.57 -2.70 1.04
CA VAL A 39 7.13 -2.93 1.17
C VAL A 39 6.53 -1.77 1.93
N LEU A 40 5.56 -1.11 1.30
CA LEU A 40 4.74 -0.08 1.94
C LEU A 40 3.42 -0.70 2.38
N VAL A 41 3.16 -0.68 3.68
CA VAL A 41 1.89 -1.06 4.29
C VAL A 41 1.07 0.20 4.52
N PHE A 42 -0.18 0.19 4.08
CA PHE A 42 -1.08 1.32 4.22
C PHE A 42 -2.50 0.82 4.46
N GLU A 43 -3.32 1.64 5.12
CA GLU A 43 -4.75 1.41 5.23
C GLU A 43 -5.53 2.43 4.42
N ILE A 44 -6.71 2.02 3.94
CA ILE A 44 -7.67 2.90 3.31
C ILE A 44 -8.86 3.02 4.25
N ASP A 45 -9.04 4.23 4.76
CA ASP A 45 -10.23 4.65 5.48
C ASP A 45 -11.24 5.17 4.44
N GLU A 46 -12.18 4.33 4.04
CA GLU A 46 -13.16 4.63 2.99
C GLU A 46 -14.22 5.63 3.46
N GLU A 47 -14.50 5.67 4.76
CA GLU A 47 -15.46 6.61 5.35
C GLU A 47 -14.93 8.05 5.28
N ASN A 48 -13.65 8.22 5.61
CA ASN A 48 -12.99 9.52 5.55
C ASN A 48 -12.29 9.77 4.22
N MET A 49 -12.29 8.80 3.30
CA MET A 49 -11.54 8.84 2.03
C MET A 49 -10.04 9.13 2.21
N VAL A 50 -9.44 8.64 3.29
CA VAL A 50 -8.03 8.86 3.65
C VAL A 50 -7.22 7.58 3.44
N VAL A 51 -5.99 7.73 2.94
CA VAL A 51 -4.99 6.65 2.92
C VAL A 51 -3.96 6.94 4.01
N ARG A 52 -3.80 6.03 4.98
CA ARG A 52 -2.77 6.16 6.03
C ARG A 52 -1.62 5.20 5.75
N PHE A 53 -0.40 5.72 5.70
CA PHE A 53 0.81 4.89 5.58
C PHE A 53 1.24 4.42 6.96
N LEU A 54 1.37 3.11 7.13
CA LEU A 54 1.60 2.49 8.44
C LEU A 54 3.03 2.01 8.63
N ASP A 55 3.63 1.39 7.61
CA ASP A 55 5.02 0.94 7.67
C ASP A 55 5.66 0.96 6.28
N LEU A 56 6.94 1.31 6.21
CA LEU A 56 7.76 1.26 4.99
C LEU A 56 9.11 0.69 5.38
N ASP A 57 9.36 -0.56 5.01
CA ASP A 57 10.64 -1.21 5.31
C ASP A 57 11.04 -2.20 4.22
N HIS A 58 12.27 -2.70 4.32
CA HIS A 58 12.74 -3.79 3.49
C HIS A 58 11.89 -5.05 3.73
N HIS A 59 11.60 -5.81 2.67
CA HIS A 59 10.80 -7.03 2.75
C HIS A 59 11.32 -8.01 3.82
N ASP A 60 12.64 -8.16 3.95
CA ASP A 60 13.25 -9.02 4.99
C ASP A 60 12.87 -8.63 6.42
N LYS A 61 12.64 -7.34 6.67
CA LYS A 61 12.28 -6.82 7.99
C LYS A 61 10.76 -6.85 8.21
N ILE A 62 9.97 -6.49 7.19
CA ILE A 62 8.50 -6.56 7.28
C ILE A 62 7.99 -7.99 7.42
N TYR A 63 8.61 -8.98 6.75
CA TYR A 63 8.23 -10.38 6.93
C TYR A 63 8.71 -10.98 8.27
N ARG A 64 9.68 -10.35 8.93
CA ARG A 64 10.13 -10.71 10.28
C ARG A 64 9.33 -10.06 11.39
N LYS A 65 8.73 -8.88 11.16
CA LYS A 65 7.72 -8.31 12.05
C LYS A 65 6.44 -9.13 11.91
N ARG A 66 6.21 -10.05 12.86
CA ARG A 66 4.91 -10.69 13.08
C ARG A 66 3.90 -9.58 13.41
N PHE A 67 3.14 -9.14 12.41
CA PHE A 67 1.85 -8.47 12.62
C PHE A 67 0.79 -9.52 12.97
#